data_AF-A0A7Y2XLR8-F1
#
_entry.id   AF-A0A7Y2XLR8-F1
#
_cell.length_a   1.000
_cell.length_b   1.000
_cell.length_c   1.000
_cell.angle_alpha   90.00
_cell.angle_beta   90.00
_cell.angle_gamma   90.00
#
_symmetry.space_group_name_H-M   'P 1'
#
loop_
_entity.id
_entity.type
_entity.pdbx_description
1 polymer ?
#
loop_
_entity_poly.entity_id
_entity_poly.type
_entity_poly.pdbx_seq_one_letter_code
_entity_poly.pdbx_strand_id
1 'polypeptide(L)'
;MRRLNRETTVFSTSAIDLFASALGAFILLVMILFPYYRNAGSDDAFSRTQEIQDMRRLASGEIADLLAEARTANSELQDMDEANRGIETSISRIERQMADLKTQLAEEPIPEPEPVEEITEEPEALVSGVEFSLLGLATEAKSFVIVIDMSGSMLSYTDLMVNSVLEMLEPLDETNTFAVVGYQGSPAPTLWSYPDRTALVQATPANLAEAKNFVLTLARRFAGSTPTHYALLSALQYPAETVILLSDGEPDNAPGFIIQDITGLNRYQNKEIHTVAIGDYTQNRGLVMFLQTLARQNGGDFVGVSR
;
A
#
# COMPACT_ATOMS: atom_id res chain seq x y z
N MET A 1 -115.73 -0.54 27.25
CA MET A 1 -114.60 -1.17 27.96
C MET A 1 -113.47 -1.42 26.97
N ARG A 2 -112.33 -0.76 27.13
CA ARG A 2 -111.15 -0.87 26.25
C ARG A 2 -110.24 -1.96 26.82
N ARG A 3 -110.07 -3.09 26.12
CA ARG A 3 -109.07 -4.09 26.49
C ARG A 3 -107.69 -3.58 26.09
N LEU A 4 -106.78 -3.48 27.07
CA LEU A 4 -105.36 -3.28 26.82
C LEU A 4 -104.79 -4.53 26.17
N ASN A 5 -104.32 -4.44 24.92
CA ASN A 5 -103.42 -5.43 24.36
C ASN A 5 -102.04 -5.21 24.99
N ARG A 6 -101.66 -6.09 25.91
CA ARG A 6 -100.27 -6.28 26.32
C ARG A 6 -99.77 -7.54 25.62
N GLU A 7 -99.29 -7.40 24.40
CA GLU A 7 -98.44 -8.41 23.80
C GLU A 7 -97.05 -8.26 24.43
N THR A 8 -96.87 -8.88 25.60
CA THR A 8 -95.51 -9.24 26.04
C THR A 8 -95.00 -10.23 25.00
N THR A 9 -93.93 -9.84 24.30
CA THR A 9 -93.20 -10.68 23.35
C THR A 9 -92.79 -11.98 24.02
N VAL A 10 -93.63 -13.01 23.88
CA VAL A 10 -93.31 -14.37 24.31
C VAL A 10 -92.35 -14.90 23.26
N PHE A 11 -91.04 -14.69 23.47
CA PHE A 11 -90.04 -15.54 22.83
C PHE A 11 -90.47 -16.97 23.10
N SER A 12 -90.84 -17.70 22.05
CA SER A 12 -91.36 -19.05 22.17
C SER A 12 -90.36 -19.88 22.97
N THR A 13 -90.85 -20.78 23.83
CA THR A 13 -90.01 -21.73 24.55
C THR A 13 -89.03 -22.46 23.63
N SER A 14 -89.40 -22.66 22.37
CA SER A 14 -88.55 -23.18 21.29
C SER A 14 -87.40 -22.26 20.88
N ALA A 15 -87.58 -20.93 20.90
CA ALA A 15 -86.50 -19.97 20.61
C ALA A 15 -85.44 -19.98 21.71
N ILE A 16 -85.86 -20.09 22.99
CA ILE A 16 -84.93 -20.19 24.12
C ILE A 16 -84.10 -21.47 24.04
N ASP A 17 -84.69 -22.60 23.65
CA ASP A 17 -83.97 -23.87 23.49
C ASP A 17 -82.97 -23.84 22.31
N LEU A 18 -83.34 -23.18 21.20
CA LEU A 18 -82.43 -22.95 20.09
C LEU A 18 -81.24 -22.05 20.46
N PHE A 19 -81.48 -20.97 21.21
CA PHE A 19 -80.39 -20.11 21.70
C PHE A 19 -79.53 -20.81 22.75
N ALA A 20 -80.12 -21.62 23.64
CA ALA A 20 -79.39 -22.38 24.64
C ALA A 20 -78.48 -23.44 23.99
N SER A 21 -78.97 -24.15 22.98
CA SER A 21 -78.18 -25.14 22.23
C SER A 21 -77.08 -24.49 21.37
N ALA A 22 -77.37 -23.39 20.68
CA ALA A 22 -76.38 -22.65 19.91
C ALA A 22 -75.28 -22.04 20.79
N LEU A 23 -75.66 -21.47 21.94
CA LEU A 23 -74.71 -20.90 22.90
C LEU A 23 -73.89 -22.00 23.59
N GLY A 24 -74.47 -23.15 23.90
CA GLY A 24 -73.75 -24.32 24.40
C GLY A 24 -72.73 -24.87 23.39
N ALA A 25 -73.11 -24.97 22.12
CA ALA A 25 -72.20 -25.38 21.04
C ALA A 25 -71.06 -24.37 20.85
N PHE A 26 -71.36 -23.07 20.92
CA PHE A 26 -70.36 -22.00 20.85
C PHE A 26 -69.38 -22.07 22.03
N ILE A 27 -69.87 -22.25 23.27
CA ILE A 27 -69.01 -22.38 24.44
C ILE A 27 -68.11 -23.62 24.33
N LEU A 28 -68.61 -24.76 23.84
CA LEU A 28 -67.79 -25.95 23.60
C LEU A 28 -66.72 -25.70 22.55
N LEU A 29 -67.07 -25.04 21.45
CA LEU A 29 -66.11 -24.64 20.42
C LEU A 29 -65.02 -23.74 21.00
N VAL A 30 -65.40 -22.71 21.76
CA VAL A 30 -64.47 -21.80 22.42
C VAL A 30 -63.62 -22.57 23.44
N MET A 31 -64.18 -23.47 24.25
CA MET A 31 -63.43 -24.24 25.23
C MET A 31 -62.40 -25.19 24.59
N ILE A 32 -62.69 -25.71 23.40
CA ILE A 32 -61.77 -26.54 22.60
C ILE A 32 -60.71 -25.67 21.90
N LEU A 33 -61.08 -24.49 21.40
CA LEU A 33 -60.17 -23.58 20.67
C LEU A 33 -59.33 -22.69 21.59
N PHE A 34 -59.78 -22.40 22.81
CA PHE A 34 -59.11 -21.49 23.74
C PHE A 34 -57.69 -21.96 24.12
N PRO A 35 -57.43 -23.26 24.38
CA PRO A 35 -56.07 -23.79 24.56
C PRO A 35 -55.20 -23.54 23.32
N TYR A 36 -55.76 -23.65 22.11
CA TYR A 36 -55.03 -23.40 20.87
C TYR A 36 -54.73 -21.91 20.66
N TYR A 37 -55.65 -21.00 21.01
CA TYR A 37 -55.40 -19.56 20.96
C TYR A 37 -54.37 -19.10 21.98
N ARG A 38 -54.40 -19.66 23.20
CA ARG A 38 -53.40 -19.35 24.23
C ARG A 38 -52.00 -19.87 23.87
N ASN A 39 -51.92 -20.91 23.06
CA ASN A 39 -50.67 -21.45 22.53
C ASN A 39 -50.24 -20.82 21.19
N ALA A 40 -51.11 -20.02 20.53
CA ALA A 40 -50.82 -19.38 19.24
C ALA A 40 -50.15 -18.01 19.37
N GLY A 41 -50.18 -17.40 20.56
CA GLY A 41 -49.45 -16.18 20.86
C GLY A 41 -48.70 -16.37 22.18
N SER A 42 -47.47 -16.85 22.10
CA SER A 42 -46.55 -16.64 23.21
C SER A 42 -46.30 -15.13 23.34
N ASP A 43 -46.23 -14.61 24.56
CA ASP A 43 -45.80 -13.22 24.85
C ASP A 43 -44.45 -12.85 24.16
N ASP A 44 -43.70 -13.86 23.73
CA ASP A 44 -42.50 -13.81 22.91
C ASP A 44 -42.66 -13.13 21.54
N ALA A 45 -43.84 -13.15 20.92
CA ALA A 45 -44.03 -12.57 19.57
C ALA A 45 -43.89 -11.04 19.58
N PHE A 46 -44.37 -10.39 20.65
CA PHE A 46 -44.23 -8.93 20.81
C PHE A 46 -42.78 -8.57 21.13
N SER A 47 -42.12 -9.31 22.03
CA SER A 47 -40.72 -9.12 22.40
C SER A 47 -39.78 -9.29 21.20
N ARG A 48 -39.96 -10.36 20.39
CA ARG A 48 -39.17 -10.57 19.17
C ARG A 48 -39.38 -9.47 18.14
N THR A 49 -40.60 -8.95 18.03
CA THR A 49 -40.89 -7.84 17.10
C THR A 49 -40.20 -6.56 17.55
N GLN A 50 -40.17 -6.29 18.86
CA GLN A 50 -39.48 -5.14 19.44
C GLN A 50 -37.96 -5.27 19.28
N GLU A 51 -37.38 -6.43 19.56
CA GLU A 51 -35.95 -6.70 19.35
C GLU A 51 -35.54 -6.53 17.88
N ILE A 52 -36.36 -7.02 16.93
CA ILE A 52 -36.11 -6.84 15.50
C ILE A 52 -36.19 -5.35 15.11
N GLN A 53 -37.13 -4.58 15.68
CA GLN A 53 -37.24 -3.15 15.43
C GLN A 53 -36.04 -2.37 16.00
N ASP A 54 -35.61 -2.70 17.21
CA ASP A 54 -34.45 -2.07 17.86
C ASP A 54 -33.15 -2.41 17.11
N MET A 55 -32.97 -3.67 16.70
CA MET A 55 -31.84 -4.09 15.87
C MET A 55 -31.82 -3.38 14.52
N ARG A 56 -32.98 -3.22 13.86
CA ARG A 56 -33.08 -2.45 12.61
C ARG A 56 -32.75 -0.97 12.83
N ARG A 57 -33.14 -0.39 13.96
CA ARG A 57 -32.83 1.00 14.29
C ARG A 57 -31.33 1.21 14.49
N LEU A 58 -30.66 0.28 15.19
CA LEU A 58 -29.21 0.29 15.37
C LEU A 58 -28.49 0.12 14.03
N ALA A 59 -28.85 -0.90 13.25
CA ALA A 59 -28.26 -1.12 11.93
C ALA A 59 -28.50 0.06 10.97
N SER A 60 -29.66 0.72 11.04
CA SER A 60 -29.93 1.93 10.24
C SER A 60 -29.08 3.12 10.68
N GLY A 61 -28.77 3.22 11.98
CA GLY A 61 -27.83 4.21 12.50
C GLY A 61 -26.42 3.97 12.00
N GLU A 62 -25.92 2.73 12.12
CA GLU A 62 -24.60 2.34 11.61
C GLU A 62 -24.46 2.57 10.10
N ILE A 63 -25.50 2.25 9.32
CA ILE A 63 -25.51 2.52 7.88
C ILE A 63 -25.49 4.03 7.59
N ALA A 64 -26.19 4.84 8.39
CA ALA A 64 -26.19 6.28 8.23
C ALA A 64 -24.81 6.89 8.54
N ASP A 65 -24.14 6.40 9.58
CA ASP A 65 -22.78 6.82 9.95
C ASP A 65 -21.76 6.42 8.89
N LEU A 66 -21.81 5.17 8.41
CA LEU A 66 -20.95 4.69 7.31
C LEU A 66 -21.18 5.48 6.01
N LEU A 67 -22.42 5.86 5.70
CA LEU A 67 -22.73 6.69 4.54
C LEU A 67 -22.21 8.13 4.71
N ALA A 68 -22.19 8.66 5.93
CA ALA A 68 -21.61 9.97 6.22
C ALA A 68 -20.08 9.94 6.03
N GLU A 69 -19.41 8.90 6.53
CA GLU A 69 -17.97 8.70 6.37
C GLU A 69 -17.57 8.46 4.90
N ALA A 70 -18.36 7.67 4.16
CA ALA A 70 -18.14 7.48 2.73
C ALA A 70 -18.33 8.78 1.93
N ARG A 71 -19.21 9.69 2.38
CA ARG A 71 -19.37 11.00 1.75
C ARG A 71 -18.19 11.91 2.04
N THR A 72 -17.68 11.95 3.27
CA THR A 72 -16.51 12.77 3.62
C THR A 72 -15.27 12.28 2.88
N ALA A 73 -15.06 10.96 2.82
CA ALA A 73 -13.95 10.38 2.06
C ALA A 73 -14.06 10.72 0.55
N ASN A 74 -15.27 10.66 -0.03
CA ASN A 74 -15.46 11.03 -1.43
C ASN A 74 -15.24 12.53 -1.68
N SER A 75 -15.60 13.43 -0.75
CA SER A 75 -15.28 14.85 -0.91
C SER A 75 -13.78 15.11 -0.82
N GLU A 76 -13.07 14.45 0.10
CA GLU A 76 -11.62 14.57 0.21
C GLU A 76 -10.90 14.09 -1.06
N LEU A 77 -11.37 12.99 -1.66
CA LEU A 77 -10.87 12.50 -2.95
C LEU A 77 -11.10 13.51 -4.08
N GLN A 78 -12.26 14.17 -4.12
CA GLN A 78 -12.54 15.22 -5.11
C GLN A 78 -11.63 16.43 -4.94
N ASP A 79 -11.42 16.88 -3.71
CA ASP A 79 -10.54 17.99 -3.40
C ASP A 79 -9.08 17.68 -3.78
N MET A 80 -8.63 16.44 -3.52
CA MET A 80 -7.31 15.95 -3.94
C MET A 80 -7.17 15.86 -5.47
N ASP A 81 -8.19 15.39 -6.18
CA ASP A 81 -8.19 15.35 -7.64
C ASP A 81 -8.13 16.76 -8.25
N GLU A 82 -8.83 17.73 -7.66
CA GLU A 82 -8.77 19.13 -8.10
C GLU A 82 -7.40 19.74 -7.82
N ALA A 83 -6.80 19.46 -6.66
CA ALA A 83 -5.43 19.87 -6.35
C ALA A 83 -4.41 19.27 -7.33
N ASN A 84 -4.54 17.98 -7.66
CA ASN A 84 -3.68 17.30 -8.62
C ASN A 84 -3.77 17.92 -10.01
N ARG A 85 -4.98 18.23 -10.50
CA ARG A 85 -5.16 18.97 -11.77
C ARG A 85 -4.49 20.34 -11.72
N GLY A 86 -4.58 21.05 -10.59
CA GLY A 86 -3.88 22.32 -10.39
C GLY A 86 -2.35 22.18 -10.51
N ILE A 87 -1.80 21.12 -9.95
CA ILE A 87 -0.36 20.81 -10.06
C ILE A 87 0.01 20.46 -11.51
N GLU A 88 -0.77 19.64 -12.21
CA GLU A 88 -0.54 19.29 -13.62
C GLU A 88 -0.50 20.53 -14.53
N THR A 89 -1.40 21.49 -14.30
CA THR A 89 -1.39 22.76 -15.06
C THR A 89 -0.15 23.61 -14.75
N SER A 90 0.35 23.53 -13.52
CA SER A 90 1.57 24.24 -13.10
C SER A 90 2.82 23.60 -13.73
N ILE A 91 2.90 22.27 -13.75
CA ILE A 91 3.96 21.52 -14.44
C ILE A 91 3.97 21.88 -15.93
N SER A 92 2.82 21.82 -16.58
CA SER A 92 2.68 22.18 -18.01
C SER A 92 3.14 23.61 -18.30
N ARG A 93 2.93 24.55 -17.36
CA ARG A 93 3.40 25.94 -17.49
C ARG A 93 4.92 26.02 -17.38
N ILE A 94 5.50 25.34 -16.40
CA ILE A 94 6.96 25.30 -16.17
C ILE A 94 7.68 24.68 -17.37
N GLU A 95 7.15 23.58 -17.94
CA GLU A 95 7.73 22.95 -19.12
C GLU A 95 7.77 23.89 -20.33
N ARG A 96 6.71 24.68 -20.56
CA ARG A 96 6.69 25.70 -21.61
C ARG A 96 7.73 26.80 -21.34
N GLN A 97 7.88 27.24 -20.10
CA GLN A 97 8.89 28.23 -19.73
C GLN A 97 10.31 27.71 -19.95
N MET A 98 10.58 26.43 -19.64
CA MET A 98 11.87 25.81 -19.92
C MET A 98 12.15 25.70 -21.43
N ALA A 99 11.16 25.35 -22.24
CA ALA A 99 11.32 25.29 -23.69
C ALA A 99 11.63 26.67 -24.30
N ASP A 100 10.96 27.72 -23.80
CA ASP A 100 11.20 29.10 -24.22
C ASP A 100 12.60 29.59 -23.81
N LEU A 101 13.00 29.35 -22.56
CA LEU A 101 14.37 29.64 -22.07
C LEU A 101 15.43 28.93 -22.90
N LYS A 102 15.24 27.63 -23.21
CA LYS A 102 16.18 26.86 -24.03
C LYS A 102 16.32 27.45 -25.45
N THR A 103 15.23 27.99 -26.00
CA THR A 103 15.24 28.64 -27.31
C THR A 103 16.00 29.96 -27.25
N GLN A 104 15.81 30.76 -26.19
CA GLN A 104 16.53 32.02 -25.98
C GLN A 104 18.04 31.81 -25.78
N LEU A 105 18.44 30.77 -25.02
CA LEU A 105 19.86 30.42 -24.87
C LEU A 105 20.52 29.94 -26.17
N ALA A 106 19.75 29.37 -27.10
CA ALA A 106 20.28 28.93 -28.41
C ALA A 106 20.52 30.10 -29.38
N GLU A 107 20.00 31.29 -29.08
CA GLU A 107 20.19 32.50 -29.90
C GLU A 107 21.38 33.37 -29.44
N GLU A 108 21.99 33.08 -28.29
CA GLU A 108 23.26 33.72 -27.90
C GLU A 108 24.43 33.13 -28.70
N PRO A 109 25.17 33.96 -29.47
CA PRO A 109 26.31 33.46 -30.24
C PRO A 109 27.44 33.06 -29.29
N ILE A 110 27.69 31.75 -29.21
CA ILE A 110 28.85 31.18 -28.53
C ILE A 110 30.10 31.69 -29.29
N PRO A 111 31.05 32.40 -28.64
CA PRO A 111 32.30 32.75 -29.30
C PRO A 111 33.04 31.45 -29.67
N GLU A 112 33.39 31.31 -30.95
CA GLU A 112 34.18 30.17 -31.45
C GLU A 112 35.48 30.08 -30.63
N PRO A 113 35.74 28.94 -29.94
CA PRO A 113 37.02 28.75 -29.30
C PRO A 113 38.11 28.57 -30.37
N GLU A 114 39.29 29.16 -30.14
CA GLU A 114 40.47 28.93 -30.96
C GLU A 114 40.78 27.42 -31.06
N PRO A 115 41.31 26.93 -32.19
CA PRO A 115 41.49 25.51 -32.43
C PRO A 115 42.55 24.96 -31.48
N VAL A 116 42.10 24.23 -30.46
CA VAL A 116 42.96 23.41 -29.61
C VAL A 116 43.25 22.12 -30.37
N GLU A 117 44.53 21.75 -30.46
CA GLU A 117 44.98 20.48 -31.06
C GLU A 117 44.17 19.31 -30.49
N GLU A 118 43.65 18.48 -31.39
CA GLU A 118 42.85 17.31 -31.08
C GLU A 118 43.75 16.25 -30.42
N ILE A 119 43.84 16.31 -29.09
CA ILE A 119 44.36 15.21 -28.29
C ILE A 119 43.26 14.15 -28.30
N THR A 120 43.44 13.11 -29.11
CA THR A 120 42.66 11.87 -29.00
C THR A 120 43.05 11.18 -27.69
N GLU A 121 42.49 11.63 -26.58
CA GLU A 121 42.33 10.79 -25.42
C GLU A 121 40.98 10.07 -25.58
N GLU A 122 41.02 8.73 -25.61
CA GLU A 122 39.89 7.89 -25.22
C GLU A 122 39.28 8.48 -23.94
N PRO A 123 37.98 8.30 -23.65
CA PRO A 123 37.44 8.82 -22.41
C PRO A 123 38.18 8.16 -21.24
N GLU A 124 39.23 8.84 -20.75
CA GLU A 124 39.71 8.65 -19.41
C GLU A 124 38.48 8.97 -18.60
N ALA A 125 37.89 7.91 -18.04
CA ALA A 125 37.11 8.05 -16.83
C ALA A 125 37.86 9.08 -15.98
N LEU A 126 37.15 10.08 -15.46
CA LEU A 126 37.68 10.93 -14.42
C LEU A 126 38.02 10.02 -13.23
N VAL A 127 39.17 9.36 -13.28
CA VAL A 127 39.79 8.56 -12.22
C VAL A 127 40.57 9.55 -11.36
N SER A 128 39.85 10.53 -10.83
CA SER A 128 40.32 11.34 -9.72
C SER A 128 39.13 11.64 -8.81
N GLY A 129 38.77 10.65 -7.99
CA GLY A 129 37.80 10.83 -6.89
C GLY A 129 36.92 9.62 -6.59
N VAL A 130 36.54 8.83 -7.61
CA VAL A 130 35.60 7.71 -7.38
C VAL A 130 36.37 6.48 -6.88
N GLU A 131 36.32 6.23 -5.56
CA GLU A 131 37.06 5.12 -4.96
C GLU A 131 36.49 3.73 -5.34
N PHE A 132 35.18 3.57 -5.67
CA PHE A 132 34.59 2.29 -6.11
C PHE A 132 33.37 2.46 -7.02
N SER A 133 33.18 1.56 -8.01
CA SER A 133 31.99 1.49 -8.86
C SER A 133 31.21 0.22 -8.54
N LEU A 134 30.03 0.38 -7.91
CA LEU A 134 29.17 -0.73 -7.53
C LEU A 134 28.06 -0.85 -8.58
N LEU A 135 28.19 -1.78 -9.52
CA LEU A 135 27.25 -1.93 -10.64
C LEU A 135 27.10 -0.64 -11.49
N GLY A 136 28.14 0.20 -11.55
CA GLY A 136 28.09 1.50 -12.23
C GLY A 136 27.61 2.67 -11.35
N LEU A 137 27.22 2.42 -10.10
CA LEU A 137 26.97 3.47 -9.10
C LEU A 137 28.31 4.02 -8.61
N ALA A 138 28.52 5.33 -8.75
CA ALA A 138 29.67 5.99 -8.16
C ALA A 138 29.34 6.36 -6.71
N THR A 139 30.06 5.78 -5.75
CA THR A 139 29.96 6.19 -4.34
C THR A 139 31.34 6.13 -3.70
N GLU A 140 31.61 7.10 -2.83
CA GLU A 140 32.82 7.12 -1.98
C GLU A 140 32.55 6.45 -0.61
N ALA A 141 31.29 6.08 -0.34
CA ALA A 141 30.87 5.55 0.95
C ALA A 141 31.44 4.13 1.20
N LYS A 142 31.93 3.91 2.42
CA LYS A 142 32.48 2.60 2.84
C LYS A 142 31.52 1.80 3.70
N SER A 143 30.37 2.38 4.05
CA SER A 143 29.35 1.74 4.85
C SER A 143 27.99 1.78 4.15
N PHE A 144 27.44 0.61 3.77
CA PHE A 144 26.20 0.56 3.00
C PHE A 144 25.25 -0.57 3.42
N VAL A 145 23.97 -0.38 3.13
CA VAL A 145 22.94 -1.42 3.29
C VAL A 145 22.29 -1.70 1.94
N ILE A 146 22.34 -2.97 1.52
CA ILE A 146 21.71 -3.45 0.29
C ILE A 146 20.31 -3.94 0.65
N VAL A 147 19.28 -3.30 0.11
CA VAL A 147 17.87 -3.57 0.37
C VAL A 147 17.27 -4.22 -0.87
N ILE A 148 16.82 -5.47 -0.75
CA ILE A 148 16.41 -6.33 -1.85
C ILE A 148 14.91 -6.57 -1.77
N ASP A 149 14.20 -6.20 -2.83
CA ASP A 149 12.80 -6.56 -3.03
C ASP A 149 12.66 -8.07 -3.20
N MET A 150 11.80 -8.67 -2.37
CA MET A 150 11.48 -10.09 -2.36
C MET A 150 10.01 -10.35 -2.72
N SER A 151 9.33 -9.39 -3.34
CA SER A 151 7.95 -9.52 -3.80
C SER A 151 7.77 -10.63 -4.84
N GLY A 152 6.52 -11.01 -5.10
CA GLY A 152 6.20 -12.08 -6.04
C GLY A 152 6.61 -11.80 -7.50
N SER A 153 6.72 -10.54 -7.93
CA SER A 153 7.14 -10.17 -9.30
C SER A 153 8.58 -10.59 -9.59
N MET A 154 9.44 -10.48 -8.56
CA MET A 154 10.88 -10.79 -8.65
C MET A 154 11.19 -12.25 -8.98
N LEU A 155 10.21 -13.18 -8.87
CA LEU A 155 10.38 -14.59 -9.22
C LEU A 155 11.00 -14.79 -10.61
N SER A 156 10.56 -13.99 -11.60
CA SER A 156 11.06 -14.08 -12.99
C SER A 156 12.46 -13.51 -13.19
N TYR A 157 12.96 -12.76 -12.20
CA TYR A 157 14.24 -12.07 -12.21
C TYR A 157 15.18 -12.55 -11.10
N THR A 158 14.90 -13.72 -10.52
CA THR A 158 15.69 -14.34 -9.44
C THR A 158 17.18 -14.36 -9.74
N ASP A 159 17.59 -14.91 -10.88
CA ASP A 159 19.00 -15.03 -11.26
C ASP A 159 19.65 -13.65 -11.46
N LEU A 160 18.89 -12.70 -12.01
CA LEU A 160 19.36 -11.34 -12.23
C LEU A 160 19.62 -10.63 -10.90
N MET A 161 18.67 -10.71 -9.95
CA MET A 161 18.83 -10.18 -8.60
C MET A 161 20.07 -10.78 -7.91
N VAL A 162 20.19 -12.12 -7.93
CA VAL A 162 21.32 -12.80 -7.29
C VAL A 162 22.64 -12.35 -7.91
N ASN A 163 22.76 -12.37 -9.24
CA ASN A 163 23.99 -11.95 -9.91
C ASN A 163 24.33 -10.49 -9.62
N SER A 164 23.35 -9.58 -9.67
CA SER A 164 23.56 -8.17 -9.34
C SER A 164 24.08 -7.99 -7.92
N VAL A 165 23.50 -8.66 -6.92
CA VAL A 165 23.98 -8.56 -5.54
C VAL A 165 25.37 -9.20 -5.39
N LEU A 166 25.65 -10.29 -6.07
CA LEU A 166 26.98 -10.93 -6.04
C LEU A 166 28.06 -10.04 -6.67
N GLU A 167 27.76 -9.38 -7.79
CA GLU A 167 28.61 -8.38 -8.43
C GLU A 167 28.85 -7.18 -7.51
N MET A 168 27.84 -6.76 -6.74
CA MET A 168 28.02 -5.73 -5.70
C MET A 168 28.96 -6.20 -4.58
N LEU A 169 28.89 -7.47 -4.18
CA LEU A 169 29.71 -8.00 -3.08
C LEU A 169 31.15 -8.35 -3.51
N GLU A 170 31.43 -8.47 -4.82
CA GLU A 170 32.73 -8.89 -5.35
C GLU A 170 33.88 -7.89 -5.11
N PRO A 171 33.74 -6.58 -5.36
CA PRO A 171 34.83 -5.61 -5.18
C PRO A 171 35.09 -5.24 -3.71
N LEU A 172 34.31 -5.76 -2.76
CA LEU A 172 34.39 -5.39 -1.36
C LEU A 172 35.58 -6.02 -0.65
N ASP A 173 36.20 -5.24 0.24
CA ASP A 173 37.30 -5.68 1.08
C ASP A 173 37.09 -5.30 2.55
N GLU A 174 38.08 -5.58 3.40
CA GLU A 174 38.01 -5.32 4.83
C GLU A 174 37.90 -3.83 5.20
N THR A 175 38.05 -2.90 4.25
CA THR A 175 37.80 -1.48 4.49
C THR A 175 36.31 -1.11 4.43
N ASN A 176 35.48 -2.01 3.87
CA ASN A 176 34.04 -1.80 3.75
C ASN A 176 33.26 -2.46 4.89
N THR A 177 32.12 -1.88 5.22
CA THR A 177 31.11 -2.46 6.12
C THR A 177 29.76 -2.52 5.43
N PHE A 178 29.03 -3.60 5.61
CA PHE A 178 27.79 -3.80 4.88
C PHE A 178 26.73 -4.57 5.66
N ALA A 179 25.49 -4.44 5.19
CA ALA A 179 24.39 -5.32 5.54
C ALA A 179 23.55 -5.61 4.29
N VAL A 180 22.86 -6.74 4.29
CA VAL A 180 21.91 -7.16 3.25
C VAL A 180 20.56 -7.37 3.90
N VAL A 181 19.51 -6.76 3.36
CA VAL A 181 18.15 -6.81 3.87
C VAL A 181 17.21 -7.22 2.75
N GLY A 182 16.52 -8.35 2.88
CA GLY A 182 15.41 -8.73 2.01
C GLY A 182 14.08 -8.30 2.60
N TYR A 183 13.16 -7.75 1.80
CA TYR A 183 11.83 -7.31 2.25
C TYR A 183 10.69 -7.81 1.36
N GLN A 184 9.54 -8.11 1.97
CA GLN A 184 8.27 -8.40 1.26
C GLN A 184 7.07 -8.18 2.19
N GLY A 185 5.84 -8.30 1.66
CA GLY A 185 4.60 -8.25 2.46
C GLY A 185 3.66 -9.43 2.25
N SER A 186 3.32 -10.19 3.31
CA SER A 186 2.18 -11.15 3.30
C SER A 186 1.88 -11.75 4.69
N PRO A 187 0.76 -11.40 5.37
CA PRO A 187 -0.15 -10.25 5.15
C PRO A 187 0.42 -8.93 5.69
N ALA A 188 1.57 -8.98 6.38
CA ALA A 188 2.26 -7.83 6.93
C ALA A 188 3.71 -7.76 6.39
N PRO A 189 4.37 -6.59 6.45
CA PRO A 189 5.77 -6.45 6.05
C PRO A 189 6.70 -7.35 6.87
N THR A 190 7.61 -8.03 6.18
CA THR A 190 8.62 -8.92 6.77
C THR A 190 10.00 -8.53 6.25
N LEU A 191 11.00 -8.57 7.14
CA LEU A 191 12.40 -8.35 6.80
C LEU A 191 13.23 -9.56 7.18
N TRP A 192 14.21 -9.87 6.35
CA TRP A 192 15.33 -10.74 6.68
C TRP A 192 16.60 -9.92 6.55
N SER A 193 17.49 -9.98 7.52
CA SER A 193 18.75 -9.25 7.47
C SER A 193 19.94 -10.18 7.66
N TYR A 194 21.04 -9.81 7.01
CA TYR A 194 22.38 -10.28 7.33
C TYR A 194 23.27 -9.05 7.51
N PRO A 195 23.98 -8.89 8.65
CA PRO A 195 23.89 -9.71 9.85
C PRO A 195 22.50 -9.65 10.50
N ASP A 196 22.25 -10.51 11.48
CA ASP A 196 21.07 -10.36 12.33
C ASP A 196 21.11 -9.00 13.03
N ARG A 197 19.93 -8.35 13.14
CA ARG A 197 19.74 -7.01 13.74
C ARG A 197 20.24 -5.87 12.85
N THR A 198 19.92 -4.63 13.25
CA THR A 198 20.32 -3.39 12.56
C THR A 198 21.79 -3.06 12.83
N ALA A 199 22.69 -3.91 12.34
CA ALA A 199 24.15 -3.78 12.46
C ALA A 199 24.82 -3.95 11.09
N LEU A 200 26.06 -3.50 10.97
CA LEU A 200 26.92 -3.73 9.80
C LEU A 200 28.03 -4.70 10.17
N VAL A 201 28.46 -5.52 9.22
CA VAL A 201 29.66 -6.36 9.33
C VAL A 201 30.74 -5.88 8.38
N GLN A 202 31.99 -6.05 8.79
CA GLN A 202 33.15 -5.81 7.93
C GLN A 202 33.21 -6.84 6.80
N ALA A 203 33.59 -6.43 5.59
CA ALA A 203 33.69 -7.31 4.42
C ALA A 203 34.95 -8.20 4.42
N THR A 204 35.07 -9.01 5.48
CA THR A 204 36.05 -10.11 5.53
C THR A 204 35.63 -11.24 4.58
N PRO A 205 36.57 -12.07 4.09
CA PRO A 205 36.24 -13.20 3.23
C PRO A 205 35.19 -14.16 3.83
N ALA A 206 35.19 -14.31 5.16
CA ALA A 206 34.20 -15.13 5.87
C ALA A 206 32.80 -14.49 5.82
N ASN A 207 32.68 -13.21 6.16
CA ASN A 207 31.39 -12.51 6.14
C ASN A 207 30.83 -12.37 4.71
N LEU A 208 31.70 -12.16 3.72
CA LEU A 208 31.29 -12.17 2.32
C LEU A 208 30.74 -13.55 1.90
N ALA A 209 31.38 -14.65 2.30
CA ALA A 209 30.87 -15.99 2.00
C ALA A 209 29.51 -16.25 2.67
N GLU A 210 29.32 -15.81 3.91
CA GLU A 210 28.04 -15.89 4.62
C GLU A 210 26.95 -15.04 3.95
N ALA A 211 27.26 -13.80 3.57
CA ALA A 211 26.35 -12.92 2.86
C ALA A 211 25.90 -13.53 1.51
N LYS A 212 26.83 -14.12 0.76
CA LYS A 212 26.51 -14.84 -0.49
C LYS A 212 25.52 -15.99 -0.23
N ASN A 213 25.73 -16.78 0.82
CA ASN A 213 24.81 -17.85 1.21
C ASN A 213 23.44 -17.31 1.66
N PHE A 214 23.42 -16.17 2.36
CA PHE A 214 22.19 -15.50 2.76
C PHE A 214 21.37 -15.04 1.54
N VAL A 215 22.00 -14.40 0.55
CA VAL A 215 21.37 -13.98 -0.70
C VAL A 215 20.78 -15.18 -1.46
N LEU A 216 21.52 -16.29 -1.56
CA LEU A 216 21.01 -17.54 -2.15
C LEU A 216 19.83 -18.14 -1.38
N THR A 217 19.73 -17.88 -0.07
CA THR A 217 18.59 -18.29 0.76
C THR A 217 17.39 -17.38 0.54
N LEU A 218 17.61 -16.07 0.38
CA LEU A 218 16.56 -15.11 0.02
C LEU A 218 15.92 -15.47 -1.32
N ALA A 219 16.72 -15.81 -2.32
CA ALA A 219 16.27 -16.17 -3.67
C ALA A 219 15.20 -17.29 -3.73
N ARG A 220 14.99 -18.04 -2.64
CA ARG A 220 13.99 -19.11 -2.53
C ARG A 220 12.69 -18.66 -1.84
N ARG A 221 12.58 -17.39 -1.47
CA ARG A 221 11.53 -16.87 -0.57
C ARG A 221 10.63 -15.82 -1.22
N PHE A 222 10.80 -15.53 -2.51
CA PHE A 222 9.98 -14.54 -3.20
C PHE A 222 8.49 -14.80 -3.07
N ALA A 223 7.76 -13.84 -2.50
CA ALA A 223 6.31 -13.91 -2.35
C ALA A 223 5.74 -12.56 -1.94
N GLY A 224 4.43 -12.39 -2.14
CA GLY A 224 3.70 -11.25 -1.56
C GLY A 224 3.94 -9.93 -2.29
N SER A 225 3.71 -8.85 -1.56
CA SER A 225 3.69 -7.46 -2.03
C SER A 225 5.02 -6.72 -1.80
N THR A 226 5.07 -5.45 -2.20
CA THR A 226 6.29 -4.63 -2.26
C THR A 226 6.20 -3.44 -1.26
N PRO A 227 6.36 -3.68 0.06
CA PRO A 227 6.25 -2.64 1.09
C PRO A 227 7.55 -1.79 1.19
N THR A 228 7.93 -1.12 0.09
CA THR A 228 9.19 -0.37 -0.05
C THR A 228 9.33 0.73 1.01
N HIS A 229 8.24 1.40 1.38
CA HIS A 229 8.27 2.43 2.43
C HIS A 229 8.80 1.87 3.75
N TYR A 230 8.26 0.72 4.17
CA TYR A 230 8.69 0.04 5.39
C TYR A 230 10.15 -0.43 5.33
N ALA A 231 10.57 -0.92 4.17
CA ALA A 231 11.93 -1.35 3.93
C ALA A 231 12.93 -0.19 4.04
N LEU A 232 12.62 0.97 3.43
CA LEU A 232 13.45 2.17 3.49
C LEU A 232 13.50 2.75 4.90
N LEU A 233 12.38 2.81 5.62
CA LEU A 233 12.36 3.22 7.04
C LEU A 233 13.25 2.32 7.91
N SER A 234 13.31 1.02 7.61
CA SER A 234 14.18 0.09 8.30
C SER A 234 15.65 0.27 7.91
N ALA A 235 15.92 0.54 6.64
CA ALA A 235 17.26 0.82 6.13
C ALA A 235 17.88 2.09 6.74
N LEU A 236 17.08 3.16 6.92
CA LEU A 236 17.53 4.40 7.56
C LEU A 236 17.99 4.21 9.02
N GLN A 237 17.60 3.12 9.69
CA GLN A 237 18.04 2.81 11.05
C GLN A 237 19.45 2.22 11.11
N TYR A 238 19.98 1.71 9.99
CA TYR A 238 21.34 1.19 9.95
C TYR A 238 22.35 2.34 10.06
N PRO A 239 23.47 2.14 10.77
CA PRO A 239 24.56 3.12 10.84
C PRO A 239 25.43 3.11 9.56
N ALA A 240 24.78 3.09 8.39
CA ALA A 240 25.41 3.14 7.07
C ALA A 240 25.35 4.56 6.47
N GLU A 241 26.33 4.91 5.66
CA GLU A 241 26.33 6.15 4.87
C GLU A 241 25.42 6.03 3.64
N THR A 242 25.26 4.81 3.12
CA THR A 242 24.56 4.59 1.85
C THR A 242 23.51 3.47 1.93
N VAL A 243 22.37 3.67 1.27
CA VAL A 243 21.31 2.68 1.07
C VAL A 243 21.21 2.36 -0.41
N ILE A 244 21.20 1.08 -0.78
CA ILE A 244 21.07 0.64 -2.18
C ILE A 244 19.81 -0.21 -2.28
N LEU A 245 18.77 0.31 -2.93
CA LEU A 245 17.49 -0.37 -3.10
C LEU A 245 17.42 -1.09 -4.45
N LEU A 246 17.19 -2.40 -4.45
CA LEU A 246 16.93 -3.21 -5.64
C LEU A 246 15.43 -3.55 -5.70
N SER A 247 14.77 -3.28 -6.83
CA SER A 247 13.34 -3.62 -7.03
C SER A 247 12.97 -3.75 -8.52
N ASP A 248 12.02 -4.62 -8.83
CA ASP A 248 11.40 -4.77 -10.17
C ASP A 248 9.95 -4.26 -10.23
N GLY A 249 9.39 -3.82 -9.10
CA GLY A 249 7.97 -3.59 -8.91
C GLY A 249 7.66 -2.24 -8.29
N GLU A 250 6.50 -1.68 -8.63
CA GLU A 250 6.03 -0.46 -7.98
C GLU A 250 5.74 -0.72 -6.49
N PRO A 251 6.01 0.27 -5.62
CA PRO A 251 5.75 0.13 -4.21
C PRO A 251 4.24 0.04 -3.91
N ASP A 252 3.89 -0.64 -2.81
CA ASP A 252 2.50 -0.78 -2.34
C ASP A 252 1.86 0.56 -1.95
N ASN A 253 2.68 1.52 -1.51
CA ASN A 253 2.23 2.88 -1.17
C ASN A 253 2.49 3.84 -2.33
N ALA A 254 1.73 4.94 -2.37
CA ALA A 254 1.88 5.97 -3.39
C ALA A 254 3.35 6.46 -3.49
N PRO A 255 4.00 6.37 -4.67
CA PRO A 255 5.41 6.76 -4.85
C PRO A 255 5.77 8.14 -4.30
N GLY A 256 4.90 9.13 -4.53
CA GLY A 256 5.10 10.49 -4.04
C GLY A 256 5.12 10.61 -2.52
N PHE A 257 4.30 9.82 -1.81
CA PHE A 257 4.31 9.76 -0.35
C PHE A 257 5.64 9.20 0.17
N ILE A 258 6.13 8.10 -0.42
CA ILE A 258 7.40 7.48 -0.03
C ILE A 258 8.56 8.45 -0.23
N ILE A 259 8.64 9.09 -1.40
CA ILE A 259 9.68 10.06 -1.70
C ILE A 259 9.66 11.20 -0.67
N GLN A 260 8.49 11.81 -0.44
CA GLN A 260 8.38 12.93 0.49
C GLN A 260 8.78 12.56 1.93
N ASP A 261 8.31 11.42 2.42
CA ASP A 261 8.54 10.98 3.79
C ASP A 261 9.99 10.54 4.00
N ILE A 262 10.51 9.66 3.14
CA ILE A 262 11.90 9.16 3.23
C ILE A 262 12.91 10.29 3.04
N THR A 263 12.75 11.14 2.02
CA THR A 263 13.63 12.30 1.83
C THR A 263 13.51 13.28 3.00
N GLY A 264 12.31 13.47 3.55
CA GLY A 264 12.10 14.31 4.74
C GLY A 264 12.87 13.82 5.96
N LEU A 265 12.80 12.51 6.24
CA LEU A 265 13.52 11.87 7.35
C LEU A 265 15.04 11.86 7.12
N ASN A 266 15.48 11.65 5.88
CA ASN A 266 16.90 11.58 5.53
C ASN A 266 17.61 12.93 5.59
N ARG A 267 16.91 14.08 5.69
CA ARG A 267 17.55 15.41 5.79
C ARG A 267 18.55 15.54 6.93
N TYR A 268 18.33 14.82 8.04
CA TYR A 268 19.20 14.87 9.21
C TYR A 268 20.31 13.83 9.19
N GLN A 269 20.08 12.71 8.49
CA GLN A 269 21.02 11.60 8.43
C GLN A 269 21.97 11.72 7.23
N ASN A 270 21.55 12.43 6.18
CA ASN A 270 22.30 12.71 4.96
C ASN A 270 22.90 11.44 4.34
N LYS A 271 22.12 10.36 4.30
CA LYS A 271 22.54 9.11 3.65
C LYS A 271 22.33 9.21 2.14
N GLU A 272 23.24 8.63 1.37
CA GLU A 272 23.02 8.44 -0.06
C GLU A 272 21.99 7.32 -0.25
N ILE A 273 21.01 7.51 -1.14
CA ILE A 273 20.06 6.43 -1.50
C ILE A 273 20.19 6.16 -2.99
N HIS A 274 20.83 5.06 -3.35
CA HIS A 274 20.87 4.57 -4.73
C HIS A 274 19.73 3.60 -4.99
N THR A 275 19.32 3.54 -6.25
CA THR A 275 18.24 2.64 -6.68
C THR A 275 18.68 1.84 -7.90
N VAL A 276 18.31 0.58 -7.90
CA VAL A 276 18.62 -0.38 -8.95
C VAL A 276 17.32 -1.03 -9.42
N ALA A 277 16.91 -0.71 -10.63
CA ALA A 277 15.76 -1.34 -11.27
C ALA A 277 16.18 -2.69 -11.85
N ILE A 278 15.44 -3.76 -11.53
CA ILE A 278 15.72 -5.11 -12.01
C ILE A 278 14.68 -5.53 -13.05
N GLY A 279 15.11 -6.18 -14.13
CA GLY A 279 14.22 -6.81 -15.11
C GLY A 279 13.78 -5.89 -16.24
N ASP A 280 12.55 -6.05 -16.73
CA ASP A 280 12.01 -5.29 -17.86
C ASP A 280 11.44 -3.92 -17.43
N TYR A 281 12.19 -3.21 -16.58
CA TYR A 281 11.76 -1.97 -15.93
C TYR A 281 11.42 -0.83 -16.91
N THR A 282 11.97 -0.86 -18.13
CA THR A 282 11.71 0.16 -19.16
C THR A 282 10.26 0.20 -19.62
N GLN A 283 9.52 -0.90 -19.44
CA GLN A 283 8.08 -0.94 -19.71
C GLN A 283 7.24 -0.31 -18.60
N ASN A 284 7.81 -0.19 -17.39
CA ASN A 284 7.15 0.40 -16.23
C ASN A 284 7.68 1.82 -15.97
N ARG A 285 7.05 2.80 -16.63
CA ARG A 285 7.40 4.21 -16.50
C ARG A 285 7.22 4.74 -15.08
N GLY A 286 6.23 4.24 -14.33
CA GLY A 286 5.96 4.67 -12.96
C GLY A 286 7.07 4.24 -12.01
N LEU A 287 7.48 2.98 -12.08
CA LEU A 287 8.64 2.44 -11.35
C LEU A 287 9.92 3.24 -11.62
N VAL A 288 10.25 3.46 -12.91
CA VAL A 288 11.48 4.20 -13.29
C VAL A 288 11.46 5.60 -12.71
N MET A 289 10.35 6.32 -12.87
CA MET A 289 10.21 7.68 -12.35
C MET A 289 10.31 7.72 -10.83
N PHE A 290 9.72 6.74 -10.14
CA PHE A 290 9.82 6.60 -8.69
C PHE A 290 11.27 6.42 -8.24
N LEU A 291 11.97 5.40 -8.77
CA LEU A 291 13.35 5.08 -8.38
C LEU A 291 14.32 6.22 -8.71
N GLN A 292 14.24 6.79 -9.92
CA GLN A 292 15.06 7.94 -10.31
C GLN A 292 14.83 9.16 -9.41
N THR A 293 13.57 9.44 -9.07
CA THR A 293 13.25 10.58 -8.22
C THR A 293 13.71 10.35 -6.78
N LEU A 294 13.52 9.15 -6.25
CA LEU A 294 13.99 8.77 -4.92
C LEU A 294 15.51 8.92 -4.82
N ALA A 295 16.26 8.39 -5.79
CA ALA A 295 17.72 8.48 -5.78
C ALA A 295 18.21 9.93 -5.87
N ARG A 296 17.71 10.67 -6.88
CA ARG A 296 18.09 12.07 -7.10
C ARG A 296 17.81 12.98 -5.91
N GLN A 297 16.70 12.78 -5.20
CA GLN A 297 16.36 13.60 -4.03
C GLN A 297 17.18 13.27 -2.78
N ASN A 298 17.91 12.16 -2.78
CA ASN A 298 18.72 11.69 -1.66
C ASN A 298 20.20 11.55 -2.03
N GLY A 299 20.67 12.31 -3.04
CA GLY A 299 22.09 12.35 -3.41
C GLY A 299 22.65 11.05 -3.97
N GLY A 300 21.80 10.13 -4.42
CA GLY A 300 22.21 8.87 -5.02
C GLY A 300 21.90 8.78 -6.51
N ASP A 301 22.31 7.65 -7.08
CA ASP A 301 22.19 7.33 -8.50
C ASP A 301 21.16 6.24 -8.78
N PHE A 302 20.70 6.22 -10.03
CA PHE A 302 19.80 5.20 -10.56
C PHE A 302 20.53 4.36 -11.60
N VAL A 303 20.46 3.04 -11.44
CA VAL A 303 20.95 2.06 -12.43
C VAL A 303 19.81 1.12 -12.79
N GLY A 304 19.76 0.72 -14.05
CA GLY A 304 18.82 -0.29 -14.52
C GLY A 304 19.56 -1.51 -15.02
N VAL A 305 19.22 -2.68 -14.49
CA VAL A 305 19.77 -3.97 -14.91
C VAL A 305 18.68 -4.75 -15.65
N SER A 306 18.93 -5.02 -16.91
CA SER A 306 18.10 -5.89 -17.76
C SER A 306 18.91 -7.10 -18.20
N ARG A 307 18.22 -8.14 -18.69
CA ARG A 307 18.87 -9.29 -19.35
C ARG A 307 19.58 -8.90 -20.64
#